data_AF-A0A158IXP8-F1
#
_entry.id   AF-A0A158IXP8-F1
#
_cell.length_a   1.000
_cell.length_b   1.000
_cell.length_c   1.000
_cell.angle_alpha   90.00
_cell.angle_beta   90.00
_cell.angle_gamma   90.00
#
_symmetry.space_group_name_H-M   'P 1'
#
loop_
_entity.id
_entity.type
_entity.pdbx_description
1 polymer ?
#
loop_
_entity_poly.entity_id
_entity_poly.type
_entity_poly.pdbx_seq_one_letter_code
_entity_poly.pdbx_strand_id
1 'polypeptide(L)'
;MYNWSMPSAFKAFVDSITRTGITYLHTEDGRIEGQLGRQKVIFITSRGADLRPGTPFSSMDALTPSLRAAFGFLGVAEPAFVDAQPLQFSDQEARTQALERARDELSAIAARWAQVETSSNVQEEAGAL
;
A
#
# COMPACT_ATOMS: atom_id res chain seq x y z
N MET A 1 9.32 -3.08 8.98
CA MET A 1 8.41 -2.95 10.14
C MET A 1 9.26 -2.80 11.38
N TYR A 2 8.99 -1.78 12.20
CA TYR A 2 9.67 -1.57 13.48
C TYR A 2 8.65 -1.72 14.59
N ASN A 3 8.93 -2.61 15.56
CA ASN A 3 8.05 -2.86 16.71
C ASN A 3 6.58 -2.99 16.30
N TRP A 4 6.29 -3.92 15.39
CA TRP A 4 4.92 -4.27 14.95
C TRP A 4 4.21 -3.23 14.06
N SER A 5 4.81 -2.06 13.81
CA SER A 5 4.19 -0.98 13.03
C SER A 5 5.17 -0.22 12.12
N MET A 6 4.77 0.99 11.70
CA MET A 6 5.55 1.92 10.89
C MET A 6 6.59 2.68 11.75
N PRO A 7 7.72 3.12 11.17
CA PRO A 7 8.61 4.05 11.85
C PRO A 7 7.88 5.35 12.23
N SER A 8 8.25 5.95 13.36
CA SER A 8 7.61 7.17 13.87
C SER A 8 7.66 8.34 12.87
N ALA A 9 8.78 8.50 12.15
CA ALA A 9 8.92 9.51 11.11
C ALA A 9 7.93 9.31 9.95
N PHE A 10 7.62 8.06 9.59
CA PHE A 10 6.62 7.79 8.56
C PHE A 10 5.20 8.12 9.05
N LYS A 11 4.89 7.86 10.32
CA LYS A 11 3.63 8.31 10.92
C LYS A 11 3.51 9.83 10.89
N ALA A 12 4.58 10.56 11.21
CA ALA A 12 4.59 12.02 11.11
C ALA A 12 4.37 12.52 9.67
N PHE A 13 4.87 11.80 8.66
CA PHE A 13 4.56 12.08 7.25
C PHE A 13 3.06 11.89 6.95
N VAL A 14 2.46 10.77 7.36
CA VAL A 14 1.02 10.52 7.20
C VAL A 14 0.19 11.64 7.85
N ASP A 15 0.57 12.07 9.05
CA ASP A 15 -0.07 13.18 9.76
C ASP A 15 0.10 14.52 9.05
N SER A 16 1.19 14.70 8.31
CA SER A 16 1.47 15.92 7.55
C SER A 16 0.66 16.00 6.26
N ILE A 17 0.42 14.88 5.59
CA ILE A 17 -0.36 14.85 4.33
C ILE A 17 -1.87 14.76 4.56
N THR A 18 -2.31 14.37 5.75
CA THR A 18 -3.74 14.32 6.10
C THR A 18 -4.24 15.74 6.40
N ARG A 19 -4.88 16.38 5.41
CA ARG A 19 -5.23 17.81 5.44
C ARG A 19 -6.61 18.06 4.84
N THR A 20 -7.47 18.68 5.64
CA THR A 20 -8.79 19.17 5.22
C THR A 20 -8.64 20.18 4.09
N GLY A 21 -9.50 20.10 3.08
CA GLY A 21 -9.46 21.00 1.92
C GLY A 21 -8.40 20.62 0.88
N ILE A 22 -7.58 19.59 1.14
CA ILE A 22 -6.50 19.17 0.23
C ILE A 22 -6.61 17.68 -0.07
N THR A 23 -6.41 16.82 0.94
CA THR A 23 -6.41 15.35 0.76
C THR A 23 -7.70 14.69 1.24
N TYR A 24 -8.53 15.42 1.96
CA TYR A 24 -9.94 15.09 2.16
C TYR A 24 -10.79 16.36 2.28
N LEU A 25 -12.07 16.26 1.93
CA LEU A 25 -13.04 17.35 1.97
C LEU A 25 -14.19 17.02 2.93
N HIS A 26 -14.78 18.07 3.50
CA HIS A 26 -16.12 17.99 4.08
C HIS A 26 -17.12 18.37 2.98
N THR A 27 -18.08 17.50 2.75
CA THR A 27 -19.16 17.70 1.79
C THR A 27 -20.35 18.40 2.47
N GLU A 28 -21.22 19.03 1.69
CA GLU A 28 -22.36 19.79 2.22
C GLU A 28 -23.35 18.91 3.01
N ASP A 29 -23.40 17.61 2.71
CA ASP A 29 -24.21 16.62 3.44
C ASP A 29 -23.52 16.07 4.70
N GLY A 30 -22.36 16.64 5.08
CA GLY A 30 -21.63 16.32 6.30
C GLY A 30 -20.71 15.11 6.19
N ARG A 31 -20.54 14.51 5.02
CA ARG A 31 -19.63 13.37 4.82
C ARG A 31 -18.19 13.85 4.66
N ILE A 32 -17.26 12.93 4.91
CA ILE A 32 -15.84 13.11 4.58
C ILE A 32 -15.54 12.35 3.28
N GLU A 33 -14.94 13.04 2.32
CA GLU A 33 -14.54 12.47 1.04
C GLU A 33 -13.04 12.61 0.82
N GLY A 34 -12.34 11.49 0.76
CA GLY A 34 -10.92 11.43 0.44
C GLY A 34 -10.65 11.76 -1.03
N GLN A 35 -9.62 12.55 -1.30
CA GLN A 35 -9.34 13.10 -2.64
C GLN A 35 -8.28 12.30 -3.43
N LEU A 36 -7.77 11.21 -2.86
CA LEU A 36 -6.71 10.40 -3.47
C LEU A 36 -7.24 9.18 -4.26
N GLY A 37 -8.54 9.14 -4.58
CA GLY A 37 -9.15 7.99 -5.25
C GLY A 37 -8.65 7.70 -6.68
N ARG A 38 -7.95 8.66 -7.31
CA ARG A 38 -7.36 8.48 -8.65
C ARG A 38 -5.92 7.97 -8.60
N GLN A 39 -5.31 7.98 -7.43
CA GLN A 39 -3.90 7.71 -7.24
C GLN A 39 -3.68 6.21 -7.00
N LYS A 40 -2.72 5.64 -7.74
CA LYS A 40 -2.20 4.30 -7.46
C LYS A 40 -1.27 4.40 -6.24
N VAL A 41 -1.55 3.64 -5.18
CA VAL A 41 -0.70 3.57 -3.98
C VAL A 41 -0.26 2.14 -3.75
N ILE A 42 1.03 1.98 -3.48
CA ILE A 42 1.67 0.72 -3.10
C ILE A 42 2.51 0.91 -1.85
N PHE A 43 2.40 -0.01 -0.91
CA PHE A 43 3.30 -0.13 0.22
C PHE A 43 4.25 -1.30 0.00
N ILE A 44 5.53 -1.01 -0.11
CA ILE A 44 6.59 -2.02 -0.15
C ILE A 44 7.18 -2.09 1.26
N THR A 45 7.03 -3.22 1.93
CA THR A 45 7.44 -3.36 3.32
C THR A 45 8.25 -4.62 3.56
N SER A 46 8.95 -4.66 4.68
CA SER A 46 9.76 -5.79 5.11
C SER A 46 9.47 -6.14 6.57
N ARG A 47 9.54 -7.42 6.93
CA ARG A 47 9.34 -7.91 8.30
C ARG A 47 10.43 -8.92 8.66
N GLY A 48 10.88 -8.86 9.92
CA GLY A 48 11.89 -9.81 10.41
C GLY A 48 11.34 -11.23 10.54
N ALA A 49 10.13 -11.35 11.09
CA ALA A 49 9.38 -12.60 11.25
C ALA A 49 8.26 -12.73 10.21
N ASP A 50 7.64 -13.91 10.16
CA ASP A 50 6.49 -14.19 9.30
C ASP A 50 5.19 -13.88 10.06
N LEU A 51 4.46 -12.87 9.59
CA LEU A 51 3.20 -12.37 10.15
C LEU A 51 2.01 -12.66 9.22
N ARG A 52 2.17 -13.54 8.22
CA ARG A 52 1.06 -13.94 7.35
C ARG A 52 -0.07 -14.62 8.14
N PRO A 53 -1.32 -14.61 7.64
CA PRO A 53 -2.44 -15.29 8.31
C PRO A 53 -2.10 -16.74 8.66
N GLY A 54 -2.42 -17.15 9.90
CA GLY A 54 -2.16 -18.49 10.40
C GLY A 54 -0.78 -18.70 11.04
N THR A 55 0.12 -17.71 11.00
CA THR A 55 1.40 -17.79 11.73
C THR A 55 1.26 -17.33 13.19
N PRO A 56 2.19 -17.72 14.08
CA PRO A 56 2.15 -17.31 15.50
C PRO A 56 2.16 -15.79 15.73
N PHE A 57 2.72 -15.02 14.79
CA PHE A 57 2.84 -13.56 14.89
C PHE A 57 1.80 -12.81 14.06
N SER A 58 0.84 -13.51 13.43
CA SER A 58 -0.16 -12.89 12.54
C SER A 58 -0.96 -11.75 13.19
N SER A 59 -1.28 -11.87 14.48
CA SER A 59 -1.98 -10.82 15.24
C SER A 59 -1.12 -9.59 15.56
N MET A 60 0.19 -9.64 15.32
CA MET A 60 1.12 -8.55 15.57
C MET A 60 1.34 -7.65 14.34
N ASP A 61 0.60 -7.83 13.24
CA ASP A 61 0.64 -6.86 12.14
C ASP A 61 -0.27 -5.66 12.45
N ALA A 62 0.29 -4.63 13.09
CA ALA A 62 -0.37 -3.34 13.26
C ALA A 62 -0.05 -2.36 12.11
N LEU A 63 0.89 -2.69 11.22
CA LEU A 63 1.29 -1.84 10.10
C LEU A 63 0.22 -1.83 9.01
N THR A 64 -0.14 -3.00 8.50
CA THR A 64 -1.02 -3.14 7.33
C THR A 64 -2.41 -2.52 7.58
N PRO A 65 -3.09 -2.80 8.72
CA PRO A 65 -4.38 -2.19 9.00
C PRO A 65 -4.30 -0.66 9.16
N SER A 66 -3.23 -0.16 9.79
CA SER A 66 -3.02 1.29 9.97
C SER A 66 -2.85 2.02 8.63
N LEU A 67 -2.09 1.42 7.70
CA LEU A 67 -1.90 1.99 6.36
C LEU A 67 -3.19 1.96 5.55
N ARG A 68 -3.94 0.85 5.59
CA ARG A 68 -5.26 0.75 4.93
C ARG A 68 -6.24 1.77 5.49
N ALA A 69 -6.29 1.95 6.81
CA ALA A 69 -7.17 2.93 7.44
C ALA A 69 -6.83 4.36 7.03
N ALA A 70 -5.55 4.75 7.14
CA ALA A 70 -5.12 6.11 6.83
C ALA A 70 -5.32 6.46 5.36
N PHE A 71 -4.90 5.61 4.44
CA PHE A 71 -5.00 5.90 2.99
C PHE A 71 -6.41 5.64 2.45
N GLY A 72 -7.16 4.70 3.03
CA GLY A 72 -8.58 4.52 2.76
C GLY A 72 -9.41 5.75 3.15
N PHE A 73 -9.11 6.37 4.29
CA PHE A 73 -9.70 7.65 4.68
C PHE A 73 -9.39 8.76 3.66
N LEU A 74 -8.18 8.78 3.10
CA LEU A 74 -7.79 9.71 2.04
C LEU A 74 -8.34 9.33 0.66
N GLY A 75 -9.16 8.28 0.55
CA GLY A 75 -9.88 7.90 -0.69
C GLY A 75 -9.23 6.77 -1.47
N VAL A 76 -8.09 6.23 -1.02
CA VAL A 76 -7.44 5.08 -1.66
C VAL A 76 -8.09 3.80 -1.16
N ALA A 77 -9.14 3.34 -1.84
CA ALA A 77 -9.92 2.19 -1.42
C ALA A 77 -9.11 0.88 -1.36
N GLU A 78 -8.23 0.66 -2.34
CA GLU A 78 -7.48 -0.59 -2.49
C GLU A 78 -5.97 -0.33 -2.71
N PRO A 79 -5.23 0.08 -1.66
CA PRO A 79 -3.78 0.17 -1.77
C PRO A 79 -3.18 -1.22 -1.97
N ALA A 80 -2.19 -1.31 -2.87
CA ALA A 80 -1.41 -2.51 -3.08
C ALA A 80 -0.36 -2.69 -1.98
N PHE A 81 0.00 -3.93 -1.70
CA PHE A 81 1.05 -4.28 -0.74
C PHE A 81 2.00 -5.27 -1.37
N VAL A 82 3.29 -5.11 -1.09
CA VAL A 82 4.34 -6.08 -1.37
C VAL A 82 5.15 -6.24 -0.10
N ASP A 83 5.14 -7.45 0.44
CA ASP A 83 5.62 -7.71 1.79
C ASP A 83 6.72 -8.77 1.79
N ALA A 84 7.97 -8.33 1.93
CA ALA A 84 9.11 -9.24 2.08
C ALA A 84 9.16 -9.81 3.51
N GLN A 85 8.74 -11.07 3.66
CA GLN A 85 8.76 -11.79 4.94
C GLN A 85 8.80 -13.32 4.78
N PRO A 86 9.40 -14.05 5.74
CA PRO A 86 10.28 -13.56 6.81
C PRO A 86 11.67 -13.17 6.30
N LEU A 87 12.44 -12.39 7.08
CA LEU A 87 13.80 -11.97 6.71
C LEU A 87 14.80 -12.18 7.86
N GLN A 88 14.87 -11.24 8.82
CA GLN A 88 15.94 -11.20 9.85
C GLN A 88 16.01 -12.45 10.73
N PHE A 89 14.87 -13.11 10.98
CA PHE A 89 14.76 -14.21 11.94
C PHE A 89 14.53 -15.57 11.26
N SER A 90 14.63 -15.65 9.94
CA SER A 90 14.51 -16.89 9.19
C SER A 90 15.88 -17.44 8.75
N ASP A 91 15.91 -18.70 8.34
CA ASP A 91 17.06 -19.26 7.65
C ASP A 91 17.27 -18.62 6.26
N GLN A 92 18.41 -18.93 5.65
CA GLN A 92 18.84 -18.37 4.36
C GLN A 92 17.90 -18.76 3.20
N GLU A 93 17.33 -19.96 3.22
CA GLU A 93 16.45 -20.44 2.15
C GLU A 93 15.12 -19.68 2.21
N ALA A 94 14.48 -19.65 3.37
CA ALA A 94 13.23 -18.92 3.59
C ALA A 94 13.38 -17.42 3.29
N ARG A 95 14.51 -16.82 3.67
CA ARG A 95 14.85 -15.42 3.33
C ARG A 95 14.97 -15.21 1.82
N THR A 96 15.61 -16.13 1.10
CA THR A 96 15.77 -16.04 -0.36
C THR A 96 14.41 -16.12 -1.05
N GLN A 97 13.60 -17.13 -0.69
CA GLN A 97 12.25 -17.30 -1.22
C GLN A 97 11.35 -16.10 -0.89
N ALA A 98 11.48 -15.48 0.29
CA ALA A 98 10.74 -14.28 0.66
C ALA A 98 11.05 -13.08 -0.24
N LEU A 99 12.33 -12.89 -0.58
CA LEU A 99 12.75 -11.82 -1.48
C LEU A 99 12.33 -12.08 -2.93
N GLU A 100 12.37 -13.33 -3.38
CA GLU A 100 11.89 -13.74 -4.71
C GLU A 100 10.40 -13.50 -4.85
N ARG A 101 9.57 -13.99 -3.92
CA ARG A 101 8.13 -13.73 -3.91
C ARG A 101 7.79 -12.24 -3.95
N ALA A 102 8.46 -11.43 -3.13
CA ALA A 102 8.22 -9.99 -3.11
C ALA A 102 8.62 -9.30 -4.44
N ARG A 103 9.70 -9.75 -5.09
CA ARG A 103 10.11 -9.24 -6.41
C ARG A 103 9.11 -9.60 -7.50
N ASP A 104 8.60 -10.83 -7.48
CA ASP A 104 7.62 -11.30 -8.44
C ASP A 104 6.29 -10.55 -8.28
N GLU A 105 5.81 -10.38 -7.04
CA GLU A 105 4.62 -9.59 -6.73
C GLU A 105 4.75 -8.13 -7.20
N LEU A 106 5.88 -7.49 -6.90
CA LEU A 106 6.15 -6.12 -7.33
C LEU A 106 6.20 -6.01 -8.86
N SER A 107 6.85 -6.96 -9.54
CA SER A 107 6.95 -6.98 -10.99
C SER A 107 5.57 -7.17 -11.64
N ALA A 108 4.73 -8.03 -11.06
CA ALA A 108 3.36 -8.23 -11.52
C ALA A 108 2.49 -6.96 -11.33
N ILE A 109 2.63 -6.24 -10.21
CA ILE A 109 1.94 -4.96 -10.00
C ILE A 109 2.40 -3.93 -11.03
N ALA A 110 3.71 -3.78 -11.21
CA ALA A 110 4.29 -2.83 -12.16
C ALA A 110 3.80 -3.10 -13.59
N ALA A 111 3.80 -4.36 -14.03
CA ALA A 111 3.28 -4.75 -15.35
C ALA A 111 1.81 -4.40 -15.52
N ARG A 112 0.95 -4.72 -14.54
CA ARG A 112 -0.48 -4.36 -14.58
C ARG A 112 -0.68 -2.85 -14.67
N TRP A 113 0.08 -2.08 -13.89
CA TRP A 113 -0.06 -0.62 -13.87
C TRP A 113 0.40 0.05 -15.17
N ALA A 114 1.42 -0.48 -15.84
CA ALA A 114 1.87 -0.02 -17.15
C ALA A 114 0.87 -0.31 -18.28
N GLN A 115 0.19 -1.46 -18.22
CA GLN A 115 -0.82 -1.84 -19.22
C GLN A 115 -2.09 -0.98 -19.16
N VAL A 116 -2.52 -0.61 -17.95
CA VAL A 116 -3.70 0.26 -17.75
C VAL A 116 -3.47 1.64 -18.36
N GLU A 117 -2.27 2.20 -18.24
CA GLU A 117 -1.91 3.50 -18.82
C GLU A 117 -1.87 3.47 -20.36
N THR A 118 -1.48 2.33 -20.93
CA THR A 118 -1.47 2.17 -22.40
C THR A 118 -2.90 2.09 -22.96
N SER A 119 -3.82 1.45 -22.22
CA SER A 119 -5.21 1.26 -22.66
C SER A 119 -6.06 2.53 -22.51
N SER A 120 -5.81 3.34 -21.46
CA SER A 120 -6.50 4.62 -21.26
C SER A 120 -6.13 5.65 -22.33
N ASN A 121 -4.86 5.72 -22.74
CA ASN A 121 -4.41 6.68 -23.74
C ASN A 121 -4.98 6.39 -25.14
N VAL A 122 -5.15 5.11 -25.50
CA VAL A 122 -5.74 4.71 -26.78
C VAL A 122 -7.24 5.04 -26.88
N GLN A 123 -7.97 4.99 -25.76
CA GLN A 123 -9.40 5.35 -25.72
C GLN A 123 -9.65 6.86 -25.73
N GLU A 124 -8.77 7.66 -25.12
CA GLU A 124 -8.85 9.14 -25.22
C GLU A 124 -8.59 9.64 -26.64
N GLU A 125 -7.63 9.04 -27.37
CA GLU A 125 -7.36 9.42 -28.77
C GLU A 125 -8.49 9.01 -29.73
N ALA A 126 -9.15 7.87 -29.49
CA ALA A 126 -10.26 7.40 -30.34
C ALA A 126 -11.58 8.18 -30.13
N GLY A 127 -11.75 8.84 -28.99
CA GLY A 127 -12.94 9.66 -28.69
C GLY A 127 -12.83 11.12 -29.11
N ALA A 128 -11.66 11.54 -29.61
CA ALA A 128 -11.37 12.91 -30.06
C ALA A 128 -11.48 13.11 -31.59
N LEU A 129 -11.91 12.09 -32.33
CA LEU A 129 -12.19 12.09 -33.77
C LEU A 129 -13.68 11.92 -34.05
#